data_AF-A0A2G6G2R5-F1
#
_entry.id   AF-A0A2G6G2R5-F1
#
_cell.length_a   1.000
_cell.length_b   1.000
_cell.length_c   1.000
_cell.angle_alpha   90.00
_cell.angle_beta   90.00
_cell.angle_gamma   90.00
#
_symmetry.space_group_name_H-M   'P 1'
#
loop_
_entity.id
_entity.type
_entity.pdbx_description
1 polymer ?
#
loop_
_entity_poly.entity_id
_entity_poly.type
_entity_poly.pdbx_seq_one_letter_code
_entity_poly.pdbx_strand_id
1 'polypeptide(L)' 'MTRKDLLDIESLSREEIEHLLDQAGPFKELFTRSVKKVPALKGKSVLTLF' A
#
# COMPACT_ATOMS: atom_id res chain seq x y z
N MET A 1 -7.17 4.11 -7.68
CA MET A 1 -7.73 4.77 -6.48
C MET A 1 -7.90 6.25 -6.79
N THR A 2 -9.09 6.83 -6.57
CA THR A 2 -9.42 8.23 -6.86
C THR A 2 -9.04 9.19 -5.74
N ARG A 3 -8.77 8.65 -4.54
CA ARG A 3 -8.38 9.40 -3.34
C ARG A 3 -6.86 9.49 -3.20
N LYS A 4 -6.39 10.66 -2.77
CA LYS A 4 -4.97 10.94 -2.47
C LYS A 4 -4.60 10.58 -1.03
N ASP A 5 -5.47 10.93 -0.08
CA ASP A 5 -5.22 10.78 1.36
C ASP A 5 -6.12 9.67 1.95
N LEU A 6 -5.59 8.91 2.92
CA LEU A 6 -6.31 7.86 3.64
C LEU A 6 -6.43 8.28 5.11
N LEU A 7 -7.56 8.90 5.46
CA LEU A 7 -7.78 9.51 6.78
C LEU A 7 -8.75 8.72 7.66
N ASP A 8 -9.67 7.97 7.04
CA ASP A 8 -10.68 7.17 7.70
C ASP A 8 -11.03 5.95 6.84
N ILE A 9 -11.72 4.96 7.45
CA ILE A 9 -12.20 3.75 6.76
C ILE A 9 -13.66 3.90 6.34
N GLU A 10 -14.45 4.72 7.04
CA GLU A 10 -15.89 4.90 6.81
C GLU A 10 -16.21 5.43 5.40
N SER A 11 -15.36 6.30 4.86
CA SER A 11 -15.54 6.89 3.54
C SER A 11 -15.15 5.99 2.37
N LEU A 12 -14.50 4.85 2.63
CA LEU A 12 -14.04 3.95 1.57
C LEU A 12 -15.22 3.19 0.95
N SER A 13 -15.25 3.13 -0.38
CA SER A 13 -16.16 2.21 -1.06
C SER A 13 -15.65 0.77 -0.97
N ARG A 14 -16.55 -0.19 -1.16
CA ARG A 14 -16.18 -1.61 -1.21
C ARG A 14 -15.07 -1.87 -2.23
N GLU A 15 -15.20 -1.28 -3.42
CA GLU A 15 -14.29 -1.48 -4.55
C GLU A 15 -12.89 -0.93 -4.22
N GLU A 16 -12.80 0.17 -3.48
CA GLU A 16 -11.52 0.70 -3.02
C GLU A 16 -10.86 -0.20 -1.98
N ILE A 17 -11.65 -0.78 -1.07
CA ILE A 17 -11.15 -1.75 -0.08
C ILE A 17 -10.63 -2.99 -0.80
N GLU A 18 -11.42 -3.56 -1.72
CA GLU A 18 -11.02 -4.73 -2.52
C GLU A 18 -9.75 -4.42 -3.32
N HIS A 19 -9.66 -3.24 -3.95
CA HIS A 19 -8.44 -2.81 -4.64
C HIS A 19 -7.21 -2.74 -3.72
N LEU A 20 -7.33 -2.19 -2.51
CA LEU A 20 -6.23 -2.13 -1.54
C LEU A 20 -5.77 -3.54 -1.11
N LEU A 21 -6.72 -4.45 -0.88
CA LEU A 21 -6.43 -5.84 -0.50
C LEU A 21 -5.73 -6.61 -1.62
N ASP A 22 -6.19 -6.44 -2.86
CA ASP A 22 -5.57 -7.05 -4.04
C ASP A 22 -4.12 -6.58 -4.22
N GLN A 23 -3.84 -5.30 -3.97
CA GLN A 23 -2.47 -4.77 -4.01
C GLN A 23 -1.63 -5.27 -2.82
N ALA A 24 -2.21 -5.46 -1.64
CA ALA A 24 -1.49 -5.87 -0.43
C ALA A 24 -0.97 -7.33 -0.50
N GLY A 25 -1.71 -8.24 -1.15
CA GLY A 25 -1.36 -9.65 -1.28
C GLY A 25 0.07 -9.90 -1.81
N PRO A 26 0.42 -9.40 -3.01
CA PRO A 26 1.76 -9.56 -3.59
C PRO A 26 2.88 -8.96 -2.73
N PHE A 27 2.63 -7.86 -2.01
CA PHE A 27 3.61 -7.25 -1.11
C PHE A 27 3.91 -8.14 0.09
N LYS A 28 2.93 -8.91 0.59
CA LYS A 28 3.14 -9.88 1.67
C LYS A 28 4.14 -10.97 1.27
N GLU A 29 4.01 -11.49 0.05
CA GLU A 29 4.91 -12.51 -0.51
C GLU A 29 6.32 -11.97 -0.77
N LEU A 30 6.44 -10.68 -1.07
CA LEU A 30 7.73 -10.04 -1.32
C LEU A 30 8.68 -10.13 -0.12
N PHE A 31 8.16 -10.15 1.10
CA PHE A 31 8.96 -10.28 2.32
C PHE A 31 9.53 -11.69 2.55
N THR A 32 8.99 -12.72 1.90
CA THR A 32 9.48 -14.12 2.02
C THR A 32 10.55 -14.46 0.98
N ARG A 33 10.78 -13.60 -0.01
CA ARG A 33 11.77 -13.80 -1.08
C ARG A 33 13.18 -13.43 -0.62
N SER A 34 14.18 -14.18 -1.11
CA SER A 34 15.60 -13.95 -0.84
C SER A 34 16.15 -12.66 -1.48
N VAL A 35 15.55 -12.22 -2.59
CA VAL A 35 15.91 -10.98 -3.28
C VAL A 35 14.70 -10.04 -3.28
N LYS A 36 14.77 -8.99 -2.45
CA LYS A 36 13.70 -8.01 -2.23
C LYS A 36 13.91 -6.73 -3.05
N LYS A 37 14.00 -6.84 -4.38
CA LYS A 37 14.05 -5.63 -5.23
C LYS A 37 12.64 -5.06 -5.36
N VAL A 38 12.35 -3.97 -4.64
CA VAL A 38 11.06 -3.27 -4.69
C VAL A 38 11.28 -1.85 -5.23
N PRO A 39 10.98 -1.58 -6.51
CA PRO A 39 11.30 -0.29 -7.12
C PRO A 39 10.32 0.84 -6.72
N ALA A 40 9.13 0.50 -6.23
CA ALA A 40 8.00 1.44 -6.10
C ALA A 40 8.28 2.67 -5.23
N LEU A 41 9.08 2.53 -4.17
CA LEU A 41 9.42 3.62 -3.23
C LEU A 41 10.86 4.11 -3.35
N LYS A 42 11.63 3.67 -4.36
CA LYS A 42 13.03 4.07 -4.51
C LYS A 42 13.13 5.59 -4.68
N GLY A 43 13.93 6.25 -3.83
CA GLY A 43 14.09 7.71 -3.84
C GLY A 43 12.92 8.47 -3.21
N LYS A 44 11.99 7.79 -2.52
CA LYS A 44 10.93 8.40 -1.72
C LYS A 44 11.27 8.26 -0.24
N SER A 45 10.87 9.26 0.56
CA SER A 45 10.99 9.23 2.03
C SER A 45 9.60 9.31 2.66
N VAL A 46 9.41 8.61 3.78
CA VAL A 46 8.17 8.65 4.58
C VAL A 46 8.49 9.36 5.88
N LEU A 47 7.74 10.43 6.19
CA LEU A 47 7.82 11.13 7.47
C LEU A 47 6.77 10.53 8.41
N THR A 48 7.21 10.08 9.59
CA THR A 48 6.32 9.55 10.63
C THR A 48 6.24 10.53 11.78
N LEU A 49 5.05 11.06 12.04
CA LEU A 49 4.75 12.04 13.09
C LEU A 49 3.94 11.32 14.17
N PHE A 50 4.57 11.05 15.31
CA PHE A 50 4.00 10.36 16.47
C PHE A 50 3.95 11.30 17.66
#